data_AF-A0A2D7H7M6-F1
#
_entry.id   AF-A0A2D7H7M6-F1
#
_cell.length_a   1.000
_cell.length_b   1.000
_cell.length_c   1.000
_cell.angle_alpha   90.00
_cell.angle_beta   90.00
_cell.angle_gamma   90.00
#
_symmetry.space_group_name_H-M   'P 1'
#
loop_
_entity.id
_entity.type
_entity.pdbx_description
1 polymer ?
#
loop_
_entity_poly.entity_id
_entity_poly.type
_entity_poly.pdbx_seq_one_letter_code
_entity_poly.pdbx_strand_id
1 'polypeptide(L)'
;MSSDSPSPADRPDPNEGNPALRARVPDHVADGCFSTGAIVMTGPSEYVVDFLQTIGRPHRVARRVIVPHPVMPQFIDALNTNLDLYKSRFGEPPPPPQNQNQDRRPTPQEIYDDLKLPDEVLSGVYANGVMIGHGASEFGLDFLTSFFPQSAVSARVFVSAGQVPRLLESLKSAVRQLEQRQRSTATASVEPAGDPPAGIEPASDPTPPKNEPPPTETPPSKDAEPPNAQDDEPREPEEPTQ
;
A
#
# COMPACT_ATOMS: atom_id res chain seq x y z
N MET A 1 5.40 20.99 -63.35
CA MET A 1 4.90 21.09 -61.97
C MET A 1 4.94 19.69 -61.39
N SER A 2 6.00 19.35 -60.66
CA SER A 2 6.17 18.01 -60.10
C SER A 2 5.45 17.97 -58.76
N SER A 3 4.40 17.15 -58.68
CA SER A 3 3.65 16.86 -57.47
C SER A 3 4.50 15.98 -56.55
N ASP A 4 5.14 16.59 -55.57
CA ASP A 4 5.82 15.90 -54.47
C ASP A 4 4.73 15.39 -53.51
N SER A 5 4.44 14.09 -53.60
CA SER A 5 3.59 13.42 -52.61
C SER A 5 4.52 12.81 -51.57
N PRO A 6 4.40 13.16 -50.28
CA PRO A 6 5.30 12.64 -49.25
C PRO A 6 5.19 11.12 -49.17
N SER A 7 6.34 10.46 -49.06
CA SER A 7 6.46 9.01 -48.91
C SER A 7 5.74 8.53 -47.63
N PRO A 8 5.18 7.32 -47.61
CA PRO A 8 4.46 6.76 -46.46
C PRO A 8 5.32 6.59 -45.19
N ALA A 9 6.63 6.84 -45.25
CA ALA A 9 7.57 6.80 -44.13
C ALA A 9 7.60 8.10 -43.29
N ASP A 10 7.05 9.21 -43.77
CA ASP A 10 7.02 10.50 -43.05
C ASP A 10 5.72 10.74 -42.28
N ARG A 11 4.90 9.70 -42.06
CA ARG A 11 3.72 9.80 -41.21
C ARG A 11 4.16 9.59 -39.76
N PRO A 12 4.03 10.60 -38.86
CA PRO A 12 4.28 10.40 -37.44
C PRO A 12 3.39 9.25 -36.97
N ASP A 13 4.00 8.28 -36.28
CA ASP A 13 3.28 7.11 -35.79
C ASP A 13 2.24 7.62 -34.78
N PRO A 14 0.93 7.36 -34.97
CA PRO A 14 -0.12 7.87 -34.08
C PRO A 14 0.07 7.42 -32.61
N ASN A 15 1.00 6.51 -32.36
CA ASN A 15 1.41 6.03 -31.06
C ASN A 15 2.55 6.80 -30.37
N GLU A 16 3.20 7.79 -31.01
CA GLU A 16 4.38 8.48 -30.47
C GLU A 16 4.12 9.22 -29.14
N GLY A 17 2.87 9.61 -28.87
CA GLY A 17 2.48 10.41 -27.71
C GLY A 17 2.09 9.64 -26.45
N ASN A 18 1.98 8.30 -26.48
CA ASN A 18 1.53 7.54 -25.30
C ASN A 18 2.71 6.83 -24.59
N PRO A 19 3.19 7.33 -23.44
CA PRO A 19 4.32 6.74 -22.71
C PRO A 19 4.06 5.30 -22.25
N ALA A 20 2.80 4.88 -22.08
CA ALA A 20 2.45 3.50 -21.74
C ALA A 20 2.77 2.53 -22.88
N LEU A 21 2.60 2.95 -24.13
CA LEU A 21 2.86 2.13 -25.32
C LEU A 21 4.36 1.98 -25.63
N ARG A 22 5.20 2.81 -24.99
CA ARG A 22 6.66 2.77 -25.12
C ARG A 22 7.35 2.13 -23.92
N ALA A 23 6.61 1.69 -22.90
CA ALA A 23 7.21 1.11 -21.72
C ALA A 23 7.98 -0.17 -22.07
N ARG A 24 9.26 -0.24 -21.68
CA ARG A 24 10.07 -1.45 -21.86
C ARG A 24 9.64 -2.50 -20.84
N VAL A 25 9.53 -3.74 -21.26
CA VAL A 25 9.31 -4.88 -20.34
C VAL A 25 10.67 -5.48 -19.98
N PRO A 26 11.11 -5.43 -18.71
CA PRO A 26 12.30 -6.15 -18.27
C PRO A 26 12.10 -7.67 -18.32
N ASP A 27 13.15 -8.44 -18.60
CA ASP A 27 13.06 -9.89 -18.78
C ASP A 27 12.48 -10.60 -17.54
N HIS A 28 12.90 -10.20 -16.34
CA HIS A 28 12.39 -10.76 -15.08
C HIS A 28 10.93 -10.42 -14.77
N VAL A 29 10.30 -9.51 -15.55
CA VAL A 29 8.89 -9.14 -15.43
C VAL A 29 8.06 -9.75 -16.57
N ALA A 30 8.70 -10.18 -17.66
CA ALA A 30 8.04 -10.57 -18.91
C ALA A 30 7.00 -11.69 -18.72
N ASP A 31 7.32 -12.68 -17.89
CA ASP A 31 6.45 -13.82 -17.59
C ASP A 31 5.23 -13.43 -16.74
N GLY A 32 5.36 -12.36 -15.95
CA GLY A 32 4.33 -11.92 -15.01
C GLY A 32 3.95 -12.96 -13.95
N CYS A 33 2.84 -12.73 -13.27
CA CYS A 33 2.28 -13.69 -12.31
C CYS A 33 0.76 -13.76 -12.40
N PHE A 34 0.18 -14.93 -12.13
CA PHE A 34 -1.26 -15.10 -11.98
C PHE A 34 -1.71 -14.73 -10.58
N SER A 35 -2.89 -14.10 -10.50
CA SER A 35 -3.52 -13.73 -9.24
C SER A 35 -4.96 -14.25 -9.17
N THR A 36 -5.31 -14.80 -8.01
CA THR A 36 -6.66 -15.25 -7.68
C THR A 36 -7.48 -14.23 -6.90
N GLY A 37 -6.90 -13.08 -6.58
CA GLY A 37 -7.53 -12.01 -5.83
C GLY A 37 -6.49 -11.04 -5.29
N ALA A 38 -6.92 -9.94 -4.71
CA ALA A 38 -6.01 -8.98 -4.09
C ALA A 38 -6.52 -8.48 -2.74
N ILE A 39 -5.58 -8.06 -1.89
CA ILE A 39 -5.83 -7.29 -0.68
C ILE A 39 -5.32 -5.88 -0.95
N VAL A 40 -6.15 -4.89 -0.61
CA VAL A 40 -5.79 -3.47 -0.74
C VAL A 40 -5.70 -2.89 0.66
N MET A 41 -4.54 -2.33 0.99
CA MET A 41 -4.30 -1.63 2.24
C MET A 41 -3.97 -0.17 1.97
N THR A 42 -4.48 0.71 2.82
CA THR A 42 -4.23 2.16 2.73
C THR A 42 -3.15 2.53 3.75
N GLY A 43 -1.95 2.82 3.26
CA GLY A 43 -0.85 3.38 4.04
C GLY A 43 -0.99 4.90 4.25
N PRO A 44 0.02 5.56 4.83
CA PRO A 44 -0.01 7.00 5.07
C PRO A 44 0.09 7.83 3.77
N SER A 45 0.87 7.37 2.80
CA SER A 45 1.15 8.08 1.53
C SER A 45 0.79 7.27 0.27
N GLU A 46 0.57 5.97 0.43
CA GLU A 46 0.46 5.02 -0.67
C GLU A 46 -0.47 3.87 -0.31
N TYR A 47 -1.06 3.28 -1.34
CA TYR A 47 -1.78 2.03 -1.26
C TYR A 47 -0.81 0.87 -1.48
N VAL A 48 -0.99 -0.19 -0.71
CA VAL A 48 -0.35 -1.49 -0.93
C VAL A 48 -1.39 -2.42 -1.55
N VAL A 49 -1.11 -2.93 -2.73
CA VAL A 49 -1.95 -3.89 -3.45
C VAL A 49 -1.23 -5.22 -3.51
N ASP A 50 -1.65 -6.15 -2.65
CA ASP A 50 -1.10 -7.50 -2.57
C ASP A 50 -1.97 -8.44 -3.39
N PHE A 51 -1.47 -8.81 -4.57
CA PHE A 51 -2.04 -9.85 -5.41
C PHE A 51 -1.69 -11.21 -4.85
N LEU A 52 -2.72 -12.03 -4.64
CA LEU A 52 -2.62 -13.32 -4.00
C LEU A 52 -2.59 -14.45 -5.02
N GLN A 53 -1.93 -15.53 -4.67
CA GLN A 53 -2.07 -16.83 -5.31
C GLN A 53 -2.54 -17.84 -4.26
N THR A 54 -3.82 -18.21 -4.37
CA THR A 54 -4.50 -19.12 -3.44
C THR A 54 -4.81 -20.48 -4.06
N ILE A 55 -4.33 -20.74 -5.29
CA ILE A 55 -4.42 -22.07 -5.91
C ILE A 55 -3.24 -22.89 -5.42
N GLY A 56 -3.53 -23.97 -4.69
CA GLY A 56 -2.53 -24.81 -4.05
C GLY A 56 -2.00 -24.22 -2.75
N ARG A 57 -1.50 -25.08 -1.86
CA ARG A 57 -0.80 -24.66 -0.63
C ARG A 57 0.72 -24.65 -0.89
N PRO A 58 1.48 -23.73 -0.29
CA PRO A 58 1.01 -22.64 0.59
C PRO A 58 0.38 -21.49 -0.22
N HIS A 59 -0.65 -20.85 0.34
CA HIS A 59 -1.14 -19.59 -0.21
C HIS A 59 -0.04 -18.53 -0.02
N ARG A 60 0.09 -17.63 -0.99
CA ARG A 60 1.14 -16.61 -0.95
C ARG A 60 0.71 -15.29 -1.57
N VAL A 61 1.43 -14.22 -1.21
CA VAL A 61 1.44 -13.00 -2.00
C VAL A 61 2.28 -13.25 -3.25
N ALA A 62 1.65 -13.24 -4.42
CA ALA A 62 2.31 -13.41 -5.72
C ALA A 62 2.99 -12.13 -6.17
N ARG A 63 2.39 -10.98 -5.89
CA ARG A 63 2.99 -9.67 -6.19
C ARG A 63 2.45 -8.62 -5.25
N ARG A 64 3.36 -7.82 -4.70
CA ARG A 64 3.03 -6.59 -3.96
C ARG A 64 3.32 -5.40 -4.84
N VAL A 65 2.32 -4.57 -5.09
CA VAL A 65 2.46 -3.33 -5.86
C VAL A 65 2.14 -2.15 -4.96
N ILE A 66 3.03 -1.17 -4.95
CA ILE A 66 2.92 0.06 -4.17
C ILE A 66 2.46 1.18 -5.10
N VAL A 67 1.30 1.76 -4.81
CA VAL A 67 0.63 2.75 -5.68
C VAL A 67 0.39 4.04 -4.90
N PRO A 68 0.93 5.20 -5.34
CA PRO A 68 0.67 6.48 -4.69
C PRO A 68 -0.82 6.81 -4.60
N HIS A 69 -1.22 7.52 -3.54
CA HIS A 69 -2.62 7.93 -3.38
C HIS A 69 -3.22 8.64 -4.62
N PRO A 70 -2.51 9.59 -5.27
CA PRO A 70 -3.05 10.30 -6.45
C PRO A 70 -3.24 9.41 -7.69
N VAL A 71 -2.56 8.26 -7.76
CA VAL A 71 -2.59 7.36 -8.93
C VAL A 71 -3.78 6.40 -8.85
N MET A 72 -4.25 6.07 -7.65
CA MET A 72 -5.31 5.09 -7.44
C MET A 72 -6.63 5.41 -8.15
N PRO A 73 -7.15 6.66 -8.17
CA PRO A 73 -8.35 6.99 -8.93
C PRO A 73 -8.23 6.69 -10.42
N GLN A 74 -7.10 7.03 -11.04
CA GLN A 74 -6.84 6.72 -12.45
C GLN A 74 -6.81 5.21 -12.70
N PHE A 75 -6.24 4.43 -11.78
CA PHE A 75 -6.28 2.97 -11.87
C PHE A 75 -7.73 2.45 -11.82
N ILE A 76 -8.52 2.91 -10.86
CA ILE A 76 -9.94 2.53 -10.73
C ILE A 76 -10.70 2.82 -12.02
N ASP A 77 -10.52 4.02 -12.59
CA ASP A 77 -11.19 4.42 -13.82
C ASP A 77 -10.76 3.54 -15.00
N ALA A 78 -9.46 3.32 -15.17
CA ALA A 78 -8.94 2.45 -16.22
C ALA A 78 -9.46 1.01 -16.12
N LEU A 79 -9.55 0.46 -14.90
CA LEU A 79 -10.07 -0.88 -14.66
C LEU A 79 -11.58 -0.96 -14.90
N ASN A 80 -12.33 0.07 -14.49
CA ASN A 80 -13.77 0.18 -14.73
C ASN A 80 -14.07 0.24 -16.24
N THR A 81 -13.39 1.11 -16.99
CA THR A 81 -13.53 1.22 -18.44
C THR A 81 -13.21 -0.11 -19.13
N ASN A 82 -12.12 -0.78 -18.75
CA ASN A 82 -11.79 -2.08 -19.33
C ASN A 82 -12.80 -3.17 -18.98
N LEU A 83 -13.38 -3.14 -17.78
CA LEU A 83 -14.45 -4.05 -17.39
C LEU A 83 -15.72 -3.81 -18.22
N ASP A 84 -16.08 -2.56 -18.51
CA ASP A 84 -17.24 -2.23 -19.35
C ASP A 84 -17.02 -2.68 -20.82
N LEU A 85 -15.79 -2.50 -21.33
CA LEU A 85 -15.39 -3.01 -22.65
C LEU A 85 -15.45 -4.54 -22.73
N TYR A 86 -14.94 -5.22 -21.70
CA TYR A 86 -15.04 -6.67 -21.57
C TYR A 86 -16.52 -7.11 -21.60
N LYS A 87 -17.37 -6.47 -20.79
CA LYS A 87 -18.80 -6.80 -20.71
C LYS A 87 -19.51 -6.65 -22.04
N SER A 88 -19.18 -5.60 -22.78
CA SER A 88 -19.72 -5.35 -24.11
C SER A 88 -19.29 -6.42 -25.13
N ARG A 89 -18.10 -6.99 -24.97
CA ARG A 89 -17.50 -7.95 -25.93
C ARG A 89 -17.80 -9.41 -25.59
N PHE A 90 -17.82 -9.76 -24.31
CA PHE A 90 -17.86 -11.14 -23.82
C PHE A 90 -19.04 -11.42 -22.89
N GLY A 91 -19.79 -10.40 -22.47
CA GLY A 91 -20.85 -10.51 -21.48
C GLY A 91 -20.35 -10.37 -20.04
N GLU A 92 -21.22 -10.65 -19.06
CA GLU A 92 -20.85 -10.56 -17.65
C GLU A 92 -19.72 -11.55 -17.30
N PRO A 93 -18.68 -11.13 -16.55
CA PRO A 93 -17.65 -12.04 -16.09
C PRO A 93 -18.25 -13.18 -15.25
N PRO A 94 -17.71 -14.41 -15.37
CA PRO A 94 -18.18 -15.52 -14.55
C PRO A 94 -17.98 -15.20 -13.06
N PRO A 95 -18.92 -15.57 -12.18
CA PRO A 95 -18.74 -15.33 -10.76
C PRO A 95 -17.49 -16.07 -10.26
N PRO A 96 -16.69 -15.46 -9.36
CA PRO A 96 -15.55 -16.15 -8.80
C PRO A 96 -16.02 -17.37 -7.98
N PRO A 97 -15.22 -18.46 -7.93
CA PRO A 97 -15.56 -19.61 -7.10
C PRO A 97 -15.72 -19.16 -5.65
N GLN A 98 -16.93 -19.35 -5.11
CA GLN A 98 -17.23 -19.04 -3.72
C GLN A 98 -16.70 -20.16 -2.84
N ASN A 99 -15.79 -19.86 -1.92
CA ASN A 99 -15.46 -20.78 -0.83
C ASN A 99 -16.64 -20.78 0.14
N GLN A 100 -17.46 -21.83 0.10
CA GLN A 100 -18.76 -21.94 0.81
C GLN A 100 -18.66 -21.99 2.35
N ASN A 101 -17.47 -21.94 2.94
CA ASN A 101 -17.24 -22.26 4.36
C ASN A 101 -16.66 -21.09 5.20
N GLN A 102 -17.00 -19.83 4.90
CA GLN A 102 -16.60 -18.70 5.73
C GLN A 102 -17.83 -17.91 6.20
N ASP A 103 -18.50 -18.41 7.24
CA ASP A 103 -19.56 -17.69 7.97
C ASP A 103 -19.07 -16.38 8.60
N ARG A 104 -17.75 -16.24 8.76
CA ARG A 104 -17.08 -15.04 9.26
C ARG A 104 -16.14 -14.51 8.18
N ARG A 105 -16.26 -13.22 7.84
CA ARG A 105 -15.25 -12.52 7.03
C ARG A 105 -13.97 -12.37 7.87
N PRO A 106 -12.85 -13.01 7.49
CA PRO A 106 -11.60 -12.85 8.22
C PRO A 106 -11.11 -11.40 8.09
N THR A 107 -10.46 -10.92 9.14
CA THR A 107 -9.77 -9.64 9.18
C THR A 107 -8.54 -9.67 8.27
N PRO A 108 -8.05 -8.52 7.77
CA PRO A 108 -6.83 -8.49 6.95
C PRO A 108 -5.64 -9.19 7.60
N GLN A 109 -5.45 -9.05 8.92
CA GLN A 109 -4.36 -9.70 9.66
C GLN A 109 -4.49 -11.22 9.66
N GLU A 110 -5.67 -11.77 9.95
CA GLU A 110 -5.92 -13.21 9.88
C GLU A 110 -5.65 -13.76 8.46
N ILE A 111 -5.91 -12.97 7.41
CA ILE A 111 -5.58 -13.36 6.04
C ILE A 111 -4.05 -13.41 5.85
N TYR A 112 -3.29 -12.46 6.41
CA TYR A 112 -1.82 -12.45 6.29
C TYR A 112 -1.14 -13.57 7.06
N ASP A 113 -1.66 -13.98 8.22
CA ASP A 113 -1.11 -15.10 9.00
C ASP A 113 -1.09 -16.41 8.19
N ASP A 114 -2.06 -16.58 7.28
CA ASP A 114 -2.18 -17.73 6.38
C ASP A 114 -1.41 -17.58 5.06
N LEU A 115 -0.81 -16.41 4.81
CA LEU A 115 -0.10 -16.09 3.57
C LEU A 115 1.40 -16.10 3.77
N LYS A 116 2.09 -16.89 2.93
CA LYS A 116 3.52 -16.69 2.77
C LYS A 116 3.79 -15.40 2.01
N LEU A 117 4.68 -14.56 2.53
CA LEU A 117 5.29 -13.45 1.81
C LEU A 117 6.73 -13.84 1.46
N PRO A 118 7.00 -14.26 0.20
CA PRO A 118 8.36 -14.45 -0.27
C PRO A 118 9.21 -13.19 -0.11
N ASP A 119 10.49 -13.34 0.20
CA ASP A 119 11.43 -12.21 0.41
C ASP A 119 11.48 -11.27 -0.80
N GLU A 120 11.39 -11.82 -2.02
CA GLU A 120 11.40 -11.05 -3.27
C GLU A 120 10.19 -10.11 -3.45
N VAL A 121 9.07 -10.39 -2.79
CA VAL A 121 7.87 -9.53 -2.85
C VAL A 121 7.71 -8.67 -1.61
N LEU A 122 8.53 -8.87 -0.58
CA LEU A 122 8.36 -8.27 0.75
C LEU A 122 8.37 -6.73 0.68
N SER A 123 9.32 -6.17 -0.08
CA SER A 123 9.43 -4.72 -0.36
C SER A 123 8.45 -4.23 -1.43
N GLY A 124 7.90 -5.14 -2.25
CA GLY A 124 7.03 -4.80 -3.38
C GLY A 124 7.73 -4.05 -4.50
N VAL A 125 6.93 -3.67 -5.50
CA VAL A 125 7.37 -2.81 -6.60
C VAL A 125 6.50 -1.57 -6.69
N TYR A 126 7.13 -0.42 -6.93
CA TYR A 126 6.43 0.84 -7.12
C TYR A 126 5.78 0.91 -8.50
N ALA A 127 4.62 1.57 -8.59
CA ALA A 127 3.95 1.87 -9.84
C ALA A 127 3.25 3.22 -9.79
N ASN A 128 3.47 4.06 -10.79
CA ASN A 128 2.79 5.35 -10.96
C ASN A 128 1.80 5.36 -12.13
N GLY A 129 1.56 4.20 -12.74
CA GLY A 129 0.59 4.02 -13.79
C GLY A 129 0.29 2.54 -13.99
N VAL A 130 -0.73 2.26 -14.81
CA VAL A 130 -1.13 0.92 -15.19
C VAL A 130 -1.66 0.92 -16.61
N MET A 131 -1.29 -0.09 -17.38
CA MET A 131 -1.88 -0.41 -18.67
C MET A 131 -2.68 -1.70 -18.51
N ILE A 132 -3.92 -1.68 -18.99
CA ILE A 132 -4.86 -2.79 -18.81
C ILE A 132 -5.29 -3.29 -20.17
N GLY A 133 -5.11 -4.59 -20.39
CA GLY A 133 -5.69 -5.33 -21.50
C GLY A 133 -6.51 -6.50 -20.96
N HIS A 134 -7.42 -7.04 -21.78
CA HIS A 134 -8.23 -8.18 -21.38
C HIS A 134 -8.52 -9.13 -22.54
N GLY A 135 -8.49 -10.42 -22.23
CA GLY A 135 -9.01 -11.49 -23.08
C GLY A 135 -10.38 -11.97 -22.59
N ALA A 136 -10.84 -13.10 -23.12
CA ALA A 136 -12.13 -13.68 -22.73
C ALA A 136 -12.11 -14.28 -21.30
N SER A 137 -10.94 -14.59 -20.75
CA SER A 137 -10.81 -15.31 -19.47
C SER A 137 -10.03 -14.53 -18.40
N GLU A 138 -9.25 -13.53 -18.79
CA GLU A 138 -8.30 -12.84 -17.91
C GLU A 138 -8.05 -11.39 -18.33
N PHE A 139 -7.62 -10.60 -17.35
CA PHE A 139 -7.15 -9.23 -17.50
C PHE A 139 -5.65 -9.22 -17.23
N GLY A 140 -4.88 -8.62 -18.14
CA GLY A 140 -3.48 -8.29 -17.93
C GLY A 140 -3.35 -6.88 -17.37
N LEU A 141 -2.72 -6.76 -16.21
CA LEU A 141 -2.40 -5.51 -15.53
C LEU A 141 -0.89 -5.29 -15.59
N ASP A 142 -0.46 -4.40 -16.48
CA ASP A 142 0.93 -3.98 -16.62
C ASP A 142 1.14 -2.71 -15.80
N PHE A 143 1.72 -2.85 -14.63
CA PHE A 143 2.08 -1.73 -13.76
C PHE A 143 3.34 -1.05 -14.27
N LEU A 144 3.29 0.28 -14.33
CA LEU A 144 4.31 1.09 -14.98
C LEU A 144 5.06 1.93 -13.97
N THR A 145 6.37 2.04 -14.20
CA THR A 145 7.23 3.10 -13.68
C THR A 145 7.58 4.05 -14.81
N SER A 146 6.89 5.17 -14.87
CA SER A 146 7.13 6.21 -15.86
C SER A 146 8.22 7.16 -15.37
N PHE A 147 9.47 6.76 -15.54
CA PHE A 147 10.66 7.54 -15.17
C PHE A 147 11.44 7.95 -16.42
N PHE A 148 12.12 9.10 -16.35
CA PHE A 148 13.09 9.48 -17.38
C PHE A 148 14.31 8.54 -17.32
N PRO A 149 14.92 8.14 -18.46
CA PRO A 149 14.59 8.52 -19.84
C PRO A 149 13.52 7.64 -20.50
N GLN A 150 13.19 6.50 -19.92
CA GLN A 150 12.28 5.52 -20.51
C GLN A 150 11.41 4.86 -19.44
N SER A 151 10.11 4.82 -19.68
CA SER A 151 9.18 4.05 -18.85
C SER A 151 9.49 2.54 -18.90
N ALA A 152 9.22 1.85 -17.80
CA ALA A 152 9.34 0.39 -17.73
C ALA A 152 8.13 -0.24 -17.05
N VAL A 153 7.86 -1.51 -17.37
CA VAL A 153 6.88 -2.32 -16.65
C VAL A 153 7.54 -2.85 -15.37
N SER A 154 7.01 -2.46 -14.20
CA SER A 154 7.52 -2.89 -12.89
C SER A 154 6.86 -4.17 -12.39
N ALA A 155 5.62 -4.44 -12.81
CA ALA A 155 4.95 -5.72 -12.60
C ALA A 155 3.97 -6.01 -13.72
N ARG A 156 3.84 -7.30 -14.05
CA ARG A 156 2.78 -7.83 -14.90
C ARG A 156 1.96 -8.83 -14.10
N VAL A 157 0.68 -8.55 -13.92
CA VAL A 157 -0.24 -9.40 -13.15
C VAL A 157 -1.42 -9.79 -14.01
N PHE A 158 -1.68 -11.10 -14.09
CA PHE A 158 -2.84 -11.66 -14.77
C PHE A 158 -3.91 -12.00 -13.74
N VAL A 159 -5.10 -11.44 -13.90
CA VAL A 159 -6.23 -11.63 -13.00
C VAL A 159 -7.36 -12.29 -13.77
N SER A 160 -7.94 -13.37 -13.25
CA SER A 160 -9.12 -14.00 -13.88
C SER A 160 -10.26 -12.99 -14.01
N ALA A 161 -10.96 -12.98 -15.15
CA ALA A 161 -12.01 -12.00 -15.44
C ALA A 161 -13.09 -11.94 -14.34
N GLY A 162 -13.45 -13.08 -13.76
CA GLY A 162 -14.40 -13.17 -12.65
C GLY A 162 -13.98 -12.49 -11.35
N GLN A 163 -12.68 -12.28 -11.12
CA GLN A 163 -12.17 -11.60 -9.92
C GLN A 163 -12.12 -10.08 -10.08
N VAL A 164 -12.15 -9.57 -11.31
CA VAL A 164 -12.00 -8.14 -11.61
C VAL A 164 -13.08 -7.26 -10.96
N PRO A 165 -14.38 -7.62 -10.96
CA PRO A 165 -15.39 -6.81 -10.27
C PRO A 165 -15.12 -6.66 -8.78
N ARG A 166 -14.64 -7.73 -8.12
CA ARG A 166 -14.31 -7.72 -6.69
C ARG A 166 -13.06 -6.88 -6.40
N LEU A 167 -12.05 -6.98 -7.27
CA LEU A 167 -10.86 -6.13 -7.20
C LEU A 167 -11.25 -4.65 -7.31
N LEU A 168 -12.04 -4.30 -8.32
CA LEU A 168 -12.50 -2.94 -8.56
C LEU A 168 -13.26 -2.37 -7.35
N GLU A 169 -14.17 -3.14 -6.76
CA GLU A 169 -14.90 -2.70 -5.57
C GLU A 169 -13.97 -2.53 -4.35
N SER A 170 -12.97 -3.40 -4.20
CA SER A 170 -11.98 -3.29 -3.12
C SER A 170 -11.14 -2.02 -3.25
N LEU A 171 -10.70 -1.68 -4.46
CA LEU A 171 -9.97 -0.43 -4.76
C LEU A 171 -10.84 0.80 -4.48
N LYS A 172 -12.10 0.80 -4.96
CA LYS A 172 -13.07 1.89 -4.69
C LYS A 172 -13.33 2.07 -3.20
N SER A 173 -13.47 0.98 -2.45
CA SER A 173 -13.65 1.01 -1.00
C SER A 173 -12.44 1.60 -0.29
N ALA A 174 -11.22 1.23 -0.68
CA ALA A 174 -9.99 1.75 -0.09
C ALA A 174 -9.85 3.27 -0.26
N VAL A 175 -10.21 3.81 -1.44
CA VAL A 175 -10.23 5.26 -1.70
C VAL A 175 -11.25 5.97 -0.82
N ARG A 176 -12.49 5.48 -0.76
CA ARG A 176 -13.54 6.07 0.11
C ARG A 176 -13.12 6.10 1.58
N GLN A 177 -12.48 5.04 2.06
CA GLN A 177 -11.98 4.96 3.44
C GLN A 177 -10.88 6.00 3.71
N LEU A 178 -9.96 6.22 2.76
CA LEU A 178 -8.94 7.26 2.88
C LEU A 178 -9.57 8.66 2.96
N GLU A 179 -10.50 8.97 2.05
CA GLU A 179 -11.18 10.26 2.02
C GLU A 179 -11.95 10.54 3.31
N GLN A 180 -12.63 9.53 3.85
CA GLN A 180 -13.34 9.65 5.12
C GLN A 180 -12.37 9.96 6.26
N ARG A 181 -11.24 9.23 6.34
CA ARG A 181 -10.20 9.47 7.34
C ARG A 181 -9.65 10.90 7.25
N GLN A 182 -9.37 11.37 6.04
CA GLN A 182 -8.87 12.73 5.80
C GLN A 182 -9.86 13.82 6.25
N ARG A 183 -11.16 13.63 5.98
CA ARG A 183 -12.20 14.54 6.46
C ARG A 183 -12.27 14.56 7.98
N SER A 184 -12.24 13.39 8.63
CA SER A 184 -12.27 13.28 10.09
C SER A 184 -11.09 14.00 10.76
N THR A 185 -9.88 13.87 10.20
CA THR A 185 -8.69 14.58 10.70
C THR A 185 -8.75 16.08 10.44
N ALA A 186 -9.31 16.51 9.31
CA ALA A 186 -9.46 17.93 9.01
C ALA A 186 -10.45 18.60 9.98
N THR A 187 -11.57 17.95 10.32
CA THR A 187 -12.55 18.48 11.28
C THR A 187 -12.05 18.50 12.72
N ALA A 188 -11.20 17.56 13.13
CA ALA A 188 -10.62 17.53 14.48
C ALA A 188 -9.56 18.62 14.71
N SER A 189 -9.03 19.22 13.64
CA SER A 189 -7.97 20.24 13.70
C SER A 189 -8.51 21.68 13.78
N VAL A 190 -9.84 21.87 13.80
CA VAL A 190 -10.53 23.19 13.74
C VAL A 190 -11.38 23.44 15.00
N GLU A 191 -11.06 22.84 16.15
CA GLU A 191 -11.66 23.33 17.40
C GLU A 191 -11.11 24.74 17.71
N PRO A 192 -11.99 25.74 17.92
CA PRO A 192 -11.54 27.08 18.25
C PRO A 192 -10.99 27.06 19.68
N ALA A 193 -9.79 27.60 19.86
CA ALA A 193 -9.32 28.02 21.17
C ALA A 193 -10.35 29.00 21.74
N GLY A 194 -11.20 28.53 22.65
CA GLY A 194 -12.09 29.39 23.41
C GLY A 194 -11.25 30.35 24.22
N ASP A 195 -11.35 31.64 23.91
CA ASP A 195 -10.82 32.71 24.74
C ASP A 195 -11.27 32.50 26.20
N PRO A 196 -10.35 32.38 27.18
CA PRO A 196 -10.74 32.56 28.57
C PRO A 196 -11.18 34.02 28.74
N PRO A 197 -12.34 34.32 29.36
CA PRO A 197 -12.75 35.69 29.56
C PRO A 197 -11.76 36.39 30.50
N ALA A 198 -11.10 37.42 29.98
CA ALA A 198 -10.23 38.31 30.72
C ALA A 198 -11.05 39.05 31.81
N GLY A 199 -10.99 38.54 33.04
CA GLY A 199 -11.36 39.28 34.23
C GLY A 199 -10.31 40.37 34.47
N ILE A 200 -10.71 41.63 34.26
CA ILE A 200 -9.93 42.80 34.63
C ILE A 200 -10.00 42.93 36.16
N GLU A 201 -8.90 42.62 36.86
CA GLU A 201 -8.67 43.09 38.23
C GLU A 201 -7.78 44.34 38.20
N PRO A 202 -8.13 45.45 38.87
CA PRO A 202 -7.31 46.64 38.89
C PRO A 202 -6.11 46.46 39.84
N ALA A 203 -4.96 46.97 39.38
CA ALA A 203 -3.66 46.90 40.03
C ALA A 203 -3.66 47.46 41.47
N SER A 204 -2.93 46.78 42.35
CA SER A 204 -2.40 47.33 43.60
C SER A 204 -0.89 47.14 43.68
N ASP A 205 -0.23 48.16 44.22
CA ASP A 205 1.20 48.53 44.17
C ASP A 205 2.25 47.44 44.48
N PRO A 206 3.51 47.61 43.99
CA PRO A 206 4.62 46.72 44.30
C PRO A 206 5.25 47.08 45.66
N THR A 207 5.34 46.11 46.57
CA THR A 207 6.19 46.22 47.76
C THR A 207 7.53 45.51 47.48
N PRO A 208 8.70 46.11 47.79
CA PRO A 208 10.00 45.49 47.49
C PRO A 208 10.35 44.35 48.46
N PRO A 209 11.20 43.38 48.05
CA PRO A 209 11.42 42.14 48.80
C PRO A 209 12.30 42.38 50.02
N LYS A 210 11.94 41.77 51.15
CA LYS A 210 12.81 41.64 52.32
C LYS A 210 13.61 40.34 52.21
N ASN A 211 14.91 40.47 52.40
CA ASN A 211 15.92 39.40 52.44
C ASN A 211 15.52 38.24 53.38
N GLU A 212 15.64 37.01 52.87
CA GLU A 212 15.72 35.79 53.67
C GLU A 212 17.11 35.13 53.44
N PRO A 213 17.80 34.66 54.50
CA PRO A 213 19.14 34.06 54.38
C PRO A 213 19.07 32.59 53.91
N PRO A 214 20.18 32.03 53.36
CA PRO A 214 20.16 30.72 52.74
C PRO A 214 20.23 29.61 53.80
N PRO A 215 19.57 28.45 53.61
CA PRO A 215 19.86 27.26 54.38
C PRO A 215 21.02 26.47 53.74
N THR A 216 22.14 26.56 54.44
CA THR A 216 23.20 25.59 54.76
C THR A 216 23.21 24.22 54.04
N GLU A 217 24.35 23.93 53.38
CA GLU A 217 24.79 22.60 52.95
C GLU A 217 25.16 21.69 54.14
N THR A 218 24.86 20.38 54.05
CA THR A 218 25.65 19.27 54.66
C THR A 218 25.23 17.93 54.01
N PRO A 219 26.04 16.84 54.07
CA PRO A 219 26.75 16.26 52.92
C PRO A 219 26.32 14.79 52.63
N PRO A 220 26.98 14.02 51.73
CA PRO A 220 26.41 12.78 51.18
C PRO A 220 26.71 11.56 52.07
N SER A 221 25.72 10.67 52.21
CA SER A 221 25.92 9.36 52.82
C SER A 221 26.41 8.35 51.77
N LYS A 222 27.63 7.86 51.98
CA LYS A 222 28.20 6.64 51.39
C LYS A 222 27.68 5.39 52.12
N ASP A 223 27.92 4.25 51.46
CA ASP A 223 27.80 2.86 51.92
C ASP A 223 26.38 2.26 51.75
N ALA A 224 26.15 1.15 51.04
CA ALA A 224 27.01 -0.02 50.82
C ALA A 224 26.70 -0.76 49.50
N GLU A 225 27.75 -1.36 48.94
CA GLU A 225 27.76 -2.35 47.85
C GLU A 225 27.33 -3.77 48.32
N PRO A 226 27.10 -4.72 47.39
CA PRO A 226 26.28 -5.93 47.55
C PRO A 226 27.09 -7.18 48.02
N PRO A 227 26.41 -8.31 48.25
CA PRO A 227 26.82 -9.56 47.57
C PRO A 227 25.59 -10.46 47.25
N ASN A 228 25.60 -11.53 46.45
CA ASN A 228 26.62 -12.27 45.72
C ASN A 228 25.94 -13.09 44.59
N ALA A 229 26.78 -13.58 43.70
CA ALA A 229 26.56 -14.56 42.63
C ALA A 229 25.92 -15.89 43.06
N GLN A 230 25.24 -16.51 42.10
CA GLN A 230 25.30 -17.94 41.72
C GLN A 230 24.50 -18.06 40.40
N ASP A 231 25.15 -18.10 39.24
CA ASP A 231 25.68 -19.30 38.57
C ASP A 231 24.65 -20.43 38.44
N ASP A 232 24.02 -20.53 37.27
CA ASP A 232 23.53 -21.81 36.72
C ASP A 232 23.60 -21.74 35.18
N GLU A 233 24.73 -22.19 34.63
CA GLU A 233 24.90 -22.54 33.22
C GLU A 233 24.44 -24.01 32.99
N PRO A 234 24.38 -24.51 31.74
CA PRO A 234 23.28 -25.33 31.24
C PRO A 234 23.44 -26.83 31.52
N ARG A 235 22.33 -27.56 31.58
CA ARG A 235 22.32 -29.04 31.57
C ARG A 235 21.66 -29.57 30.29
N GLU A 236 22.48 -29.96 29.33
CA GLU A 236 22.37 -31.27 28.64
C GLU A 236 23.29 -32.25 29.42
N PRO A 237 23.12 -33.60 29.40
CA PRO A 237 22.92 -34.43 28.20
C PRO A 237 22.10 -35.74 28.39
N GLU A 238 22.10 -36.54 27.31
CA GLU A 238 21.98 -38.01 27.22
C GLU A 238 20.68 -38.62 26.65
N GLU A 239 20.70 -38.87 25.33
CA GLU A 239 20.46 -40.21 24.77
C GLU A 239 21.54 -41.19 25.27
N PRO A 240 21.29 -42.51 25.47
CA PRO A 240 21.06 -43.43 24.34
C PRO A 240 20.21 -44.71 24.59
N THR A 241 19.89 -45.38 23.47
CA THR A 241 19.57 -46.83 23.30
C THR A 241 18.19 -47.30 23.80
N GLN A 242 17.35 -48.07 23.07
CA GLN A 242 17.48 -48.93 21.89
C GLN A 242 16.24 -48.80 21.00
#